data_AF-A0A5E4I1B9-F1
#
_entry.id   AF-A0A5E4I1B9-F1
#
_cell.length_a   1.000
_cell.length_b   1.000
_cell.length_c   1.000
_cell.angle_alpha   90.00
_cell.angle_beta   90.00
_cell.angle_gamma   90.00
#
_symmetry.space_group_name_H-M   'P 1'
#
loop_
_entity.id
_entity.type
_entity.pdbx_description
1 polymer ?
#
loop_
_entity_poly.entity_id
_entity_poly.type
_entity_poly.pdbx_seq_one_letter_code
_entity_poly.pdbx_strand_id
1 'polypeptide(L)'
;MFIFQILHEKEAAQDSTKVNLPKIEFTQKDIDSTLAKLGKDSLSATSKDLRVLIFGLNNPILSEKCSESLGWLGNHKPNLFKEEHVLALLNGFGNQAAAGGCAYALFGLAEYKVGLFKEEHLAAIIQGLQNEPAAEWCALILYDLAKRKEFSEKCIRTLISGPPNKKGTDYSLYERGEALDILALETCLPLEELHDNGPEREKYLATLNTLQITVILTSDPEFFLTSSNHLLFDRLKKDLNGKQISRHLEDCGIPFDSILGRNFLFRAANYGRLYGKEDSMLSKEETAWATEAMLKPIKETEFNQNYYYLLANSLNSLISTDRIYTRAVVTISKELLKSIAAGNGQKASALEFILAKLNPETDLVTKNKKKAMLTIQEERSKYKPESYVGSDGYLTCMQVFAKADTEKDHWGLSNNWKYWNSAGWKKETMEDGKHIVFTNVFEKKRVILYMGESESENQSFITQSLQKYGNGIITFRGHSYHLVKNFPPKIFANNSGNWLFLPGSCGSAGSTADYIANNQNTSLSFISNTSTGRGQVTNELVSIFLGMGREVEFEKVKRDSSKTIEAQGGDIATLTFAPQGEMLLRYVFAKEK
;
A
#
# COMPACT_ATOMS: atom_id res chain seq x y z
N MET A 1 7.80 -50.10 -0.37
CA MET A 1 7.43 -50.12 -1.81
C MET A 1 6.95 -48.74 -2.28
N PHE A 2 7.58 -47.65 -1.82
CA PHE A 2 7.15 -46.26 -2.07
C PHE A 2 8.30 -45.34 -2.55
N ILE A 3 9.52 -45.89 -2.70
CA ILE A 3 10.72 -45.14 -3.12
C ILE A 3 10.96 -45.25 -4.64
N PHE A 4 10.35 -46.24 -5.31
CA PHE A 4 10.49 -46.42 -6.76
C PHE A 4 9.54 -45.56 -7.62
N GLN A 5 8.50 -44.97 -7.03
CA GLN A 5 7.52 -44.17 -7.79
C GLN A 5 7.96 -42.71 -7.98
N ILE A 6 8.78 -42.18 -7.08
CA ILE A 6 9.34 -40.80 -7.17
C ILE A 6 10.50 -40.71 -8.18
N LEU A 7 11.20 -41.82 -8.44
CA LEU A 7 12.28 -41.85 -9.44
C LEU A 7 11.72 -41.91 -10.87
N HIS A 8 10.59 -42.58 -11.11
CA HIS A 8 9.96 -42.60 -12.43
C HIS A 8 9.27 -41.29 -12.82
N GLU A 9 8.79 -40.48 -11.87
CA GLU A 9 8.25 -39.14 -12.18
C GLU A 9 9.34 -38.12 -12.53
N LYS A 10 10.57 -38.28 -12.00
CA LYS A 10 11.72 -37.46 -12.39
C LYS A 10 12.24 -37.76 -13.79
N GLU A 11 12.19 -39.02 -14.23
CA GLU A 11 12.54 -39.40 -15.60
C GLU A 11 11.43 -39.04 -16.60
N ALA A 12 10.16 -39.15 -16.22
CA ALA A 12 9.03 -38.75 -17.08
C ALA A 12 8.96 -37.23 -17.35
N ALA A 13 9.43 -36.39 -16.42
CA ALA A 13 9.53 -34.94 -16.62
C ALA A 13 10.68 -34.52 -17.55
N GLN A 14 11.71 -35.36 -17.71
CA GLN A 14 12.79 -35.08 -18.66
C GLN A 14 12.49 -35.58 -20.08
N ASP A 15 11.64 -36.59 -20.25
CA ASP A 15 11.41 -37.23 -21.57
C ASP A 15 10.22 -36.65 -22.37
N SER A 16 9.43 -35.73 -21.78
CA SER A 16 8.29 -35.07 -22.46
C SER A 16 8.64 -33.74 -23.14
N THR A 17 9.91 -33.31 -23.14
CA THR A 17 10.34 -31.95 -23.53
C THR A 17 10.93 -31.81 -24.95
N LYS A 18 10.73 -32.78 -25.84
CA LYS A 18 11.15 -32.62 -27.24
C LYS A 18 10.12 -31.78 -28.01
N VAL A 19 10.26 -30.45 -27.94
CA VAL A 19 9.59 -29.53 -28.85
C VAL A 19 10.04 -29.88 -30.27
N ASN A 20 9.15 -30.46 -31.06
CA ASN A 20 9.43 -30.90 -32.43
C ASN A 20 9.34 -29.69 -33.38
N LEU A 21 10.29 -28.75 -33.25
CA LEU A 21 10.48 -27.70 -34.23
C LEU A 21 11.08 -28.31 -35.51
N PRO A 22 10.68 -27.87 -36.71
CA PRO A 22 11.30 -28.33 -37.95
C PRO A 22 12.83 -28.15 -37.85
N LYS A 23 13.60 -29.20 -38.15
CA LYS A 23 15.07 -29.18 -38.21
C LYS A 23 15.57 -28.20 -39.26
N ILE A 24 15.57 -26.92 -38.92
CA ILE A 24 16.36 -25.89 -39.59
C ILE A 24 17.48 -25.60 -38.60
N GLU A 25 18.69 -26.06 -38.90
CA GLU A 25 19.87 -25.72 -38.11
C GLU A 25 20.26 -24.28 -38.43
N PHE A 26 20.07 -23.38 -37.47
CA PHE A 26 20.58 -22.02 -37.54
C PHE A 26 22.06 -22.00 -37.12
N THR A 27 22.82 -21.08 -37.67
CA THR A 27 24.24 -20.90 -37.37
C THR A 27 24.48 -19.68 -36.47
N GLN A 28 25.67 -19.59 -35.87
CA GLN A 28 26.14 -18.38 -35.19
C GLN A 28 25.96 -17.12 -36.07
N LYS A 29 26.28 -17.23 -37.37
CA LYS A 29 26.14 -16.14 -38.34
C LYS A 29 24.67 -15.70 -38.50
N ASP A 30 23.72 -16.63 -38.42
CA ASP A 30 22.30 -16.29 -38.47
C ASP A 30 21.88 -15.51 -37.24
N ILE A 31 22.38 -15.88 -36.05
CA ILE A 31 22.13 -15.16 -34.80
C ILE A 31 22.70 -13.75 -34.89
N ASP A 32 23.98 -13.60 -35.26
CA ASP A 32 24.65 -12.31 -35.39
C ASP A 32 23.94 -11.41 -36.41
N SER A 33 23.55 -11.97 -37.57
CA SER A 33 22.79 -11.23 -38.59
C SER A 33 21.42 -10.80 -38.09
N THR A 34 20.75 -11.64 -37.29
CA THR A 34 19.42 -11.34 -36.73
C THR A 34 19.53 -10.25 -35.67
N LEU A 35 20.48 -10.35 -34.73
CA LEU A 35 20.73 -9.32 -33.72
C LEU A 35 21.12 -7.99 -34.36
N ALA A 36 21.99 -7.99 -35.37
CA ALA A 36 22.38 -6.78 -36.09
C ALA A 36 21.20 -6.14 -36.84
N LYS A 37 20.31 -6.95 -37.41
CA LYS A 37 19.07 -6.48 -38.04
C LYS A 37 18.15 -5.83 -37.01
N LEU A 38 17.87 -6.52 -35.90
CA LEU A 38 16.94 -6.04 -34.88
C LEU A 38 17.48 -4.85 -34.09
N GLY A 39 18.80 -4.72 -33.95
CA GLY A 39 19.43 -3.53 -33.39
C GLY A 39 19.28 -2.28 -34.26
N LYS A 40 19.01 -2.44 -35.57
CA LYS A 40 18.73 -1.32 -36.49
C LYS A 40 17.25 -1.01 -36.60
N ASP A 41 16.42 -2.05 -36.68
CA ASP A 41 14.96 -1.94 -36.80
C ASP A 41 14.28 -3.16 -36.17
N SER A 42 14.01 -3.07 -34.87
CA SER A 42 13.31 -4.11 -34.11
C SER A 42 11.86 -4.30 -34.58
N LEU A 43 11.25 -3.28 -35.19
CA LEU A 43 9.92 -3.34 -35.79
C LEU A 43 9.90 -4.09 -37.14
N SER A 44 11.04 -4.48 -37.68
CA SER A 44 11.12 -5.38 -38.85
C SER A 44 11.13 -6.88 -38.51
N ALA A 45 11.06 -7.24 -37.21
CA ALA A 45 11.11 -8.63 -36.76
C ALA A 45 10.01 -9.50 -37.39
N THR A 46 10.42 -10.70 -37.81
CA THR A 46 9.59 -11.74 -38.44
C THR A 46 9.57 -13.01 -37.59
N SER A 47 8.69 -13.97 -37.92
CA SER A 47 8.68 -15.29 -37.28
C SER A 47 9.99 -16.07 -37.49
N LYS A 48 10.75 -15.80 -38.56
CA LYS A 48 12.07 -16.42 -38.77
C LYS A 48 13.08 -15.86 -37.75
N ASP A 49 13.11 -14.54 -37.58
CA ASP A 49 14.00 -13.88 -36.62
C ASP A 49 13.73 -14.41 -35.20
N LEU A 50 12.45 -14.57 -34.83
CA LEU A 50 12.07 -15.15 -33.55
C LEU A 50 12.63 -16.56 -33.33
N ARG A 51 12.56 -17.43 -34.33
CA ARG A 51 13.12 -18.79 -34.24
C ARG A 51 14.63 -18.80 -34.12
N VAL A 52 15.33 -17.87 -34.81
CA VAL A 52 16.78 -17.71 -34.69
C VAL A 52 17.16 -17.27 -33.28
N LEU A 53 16.45 -16.31 -32.70
CA LEU A 53 16.71 -15.85 -31.33
C LEU A 53 16.45 -16.95 -30.29
N ILE A 54 15.36 -17.71 -30.43
CA ILE A 54 15.06 -18.86 -29.57
C ILE A 54 16.18 -19.91 -29.66
N PHE A 55 16.66 -20.20 -30.87
CA PHE A 55 17.82 -21.07 -31.06
C PHE A 55 19.07 -20.51 -30.37
N GLY A 56 19.28 -19.19 -30.44
CA GLY A 56 20.38 -18.49 -29.80
C GLY A 56 20.38 -18.53 -28.27
N LEU A 57 19.28 -18.90 -27.60
CA LEU A 57 19.25 -19.10 -26.14
C LEU A 57 20.19 -20.21 -25.66
N ASN A 58 20.48 -21.19 -26.51
CA ASN A 58 21.43 -22.26 -26.23
C ASN A 58 22.88 -21.87 -26.52
N ASN A 59 23.13 -20.65 -27.01
CA ASN A 59 24.46 -20.17 -27.33
C ASN A 59 25.16 -19.58 -26.10
N PRO A 60 26.33 -20.11 -25.68
CA PRO A 60 26.98 -19.66 -24.45
C PRO A 60 27.51 -18.21 -24.51
N ILE A 61 27.66 -17.64 -25.71
CA ILE A 61 28.21 -16.28 -25.90
C ILE A 61 27.09 -15.26 -26.15
N LEU A 62 26.04 -15.65 -26.88
CA LEU A 62 25.00 -14.73 -27.33
C LEU A 62 23.65 -14.87 -26.64
N SER A 63 23.49 -15.85 -25.75
CA SER A 63 22.19 -16.14 -25.12
C SER A 63 21.57 -14.94 -24.40
N GLU A 64 22.38 -14.11 -23.72
CA GLU A 64 21.94 -12.86 -23.09
C GLU A 64 21.31 -11.91 -24.11
N LYS A 65 22.05 -11.51 -25.16
CA LYS A 65 21.56 -10.61 -26.22
C LYS A 65 20.34 -11.15 -26.96
N CYS A 66 20.30 -12.48 -27.15
CA CYS A 66 19.14 -13.15 -27.73
C CYS A 66 17.92 -13.02 -26.81
N SER A 67 18.10 -13.26 -25.51
CA SER A 67 17.04 -13.15 -24.52
C SER A 67 16.55 -11.72 -24.34
N GLU A 68 17.43 -10.72 -24.37
CA GLU A 68 17.05 -9.29 -24.32
C GLU A 68 16.18 -8.91 -25.52
N SER A 69 16.58 -9.34 -26.72
CA SER A 69 15.81 -9.12 -27.95
C SER A 69 14.45 -9.83 -27.89
N LEU A 70 14.40 -11.04 -27.33
CA LEU A 70 13.14 -11.76 -27.09
C LEU A 70 12.27 -11.04 -26.08
N GLY A 71 12.85 -10.49 -25.01
CA GLY A 71 12.16 -9.67 -24.00
C GLY A 71 11.47 -8.47 -24.63
N TRP A 72 12.20 -7.71 -25.46
CA TRP A 72 11.63 -6.59 -26.20
C TRP A 72 10.49 -7.03 -27.12
N LEU A 73 10.69 -8.13 -27.87
CA LEU A 73 9.68 -8.65 -28.80
C LEU A 73 8.43 -9.18 -28.09
N GLY A 74 8.56 -9.77 -26.89
CA GLY A 74 7.42 -10.23 -26.10
C GLY A 74 6.46 -9.10 -25.76
N ASN A 75 7.01 -7.92 -25.42
CA ASN A 75 6.25 -6.73 -25.06
C ASN A 75 5.71 -5.96 -26.28
N HIS A 76 6.50 -5.83 -27.36
CA HIS A 76 6.16 -4.95 -28.49
C HIS A 76 5.58 -5.70 -29.70
N LYS A 77 5.81 -7.00 -29.80
CA LYS A 77 5.33 -7.86 -30.90
C LYS A 77 4.83 -9.24 -30.41
N PRO A 78 3.94 -9.29 -29.40
CA PRO A 78 3.43 -10.55 -28.85
C PRO A 78 2.76 -11.44 -29.91
N ASN A 79 2.23 -10.85 -30.98
CA ASN A 79 1.60 -11.57 -32.09
C ASN A 79 2.54 -12.52 -32.84
N LEU A 80 3.85 -12.30 -32.82
CA LEU A 80 4.83 -13.22 -33.42
C LEU A 80 4.95 -14.54 -32.65
N PHE A 81 4.63 -14.54 -31.36
CA PHE A 81 4.77 -15.69 -30.49
C PHE A 81 3.61 -16.67 -30.67
N LYS A 82 3.91 -17.94 -30.41
CA LYS A 82 2.99 -19.06 -30.48
C LYS A 82 3.24 -19.92 -29.25
N GLU A 83 2.36 -20.88 -29.01
CA GLU A 83 2.42 -21.74 -27.85
C GLU A 83 3.78 -22.47 -27.74
N GLU A 84 4.33 -22.96 -28.86
CA GLU A 84 5.62 -23.64 -28.87
C GLU A 84 6.80 -22.76 -28.40
N HIS A 85 6.67 -21.44 -28.50
CA HIS A 85 7.70 -20.49 -28.08
C HIS A 85 7.68 -20.26 -26.56
N VAL A 86 6.52 -20.42 -25.91
CA VAL A 86 6.40 -20.30 -24.44
C VAL A 86 7.27 -21.35 -23.76
N LEU A 87 7.17 -22.61 -24.20
CA LEU A 87 8.02 -23.70 -23.69
C LEU A 87 9.51 -23.43 -23.90
N ALA A 88 9.89 -22.88 -25.06
CA ALA A 88 11.29 -22.56 -25.33
C ALA A 88 11.83 -21.45 -24.42
N LEU A 89 11.02 -20.43 -24.12
CA LEU A 89 11.37 -19.37 -23.17
C LEU A 89 11.46 -19.90 -21.74
N LEU A 90 10.55 -20.78 -21.31
CA LEU A 90 10.60 -21.41 -19.99
C LEU A 90 11.87 -22.24 -19.80
N ASN A 91 12.30 -22.97 -20.83
CA ASN A 91 13.58 -23.69 -20.81
C ASN A 91 14.78 -22.74 -20.67
N GLY A 92 14.65 -21.49 -21.11
CA GLY A 92 15.65 -20.43 -20.95
C GLY A 92 15.97 -20.10 -19.49
N PHE A 93 15.07 -20.41 -18.54
CA PHE A 93 15.35 -20.23 -17.10
C PHE A 93 16.48 -21.10 -16.58
N GLY A 94 16.85 -22.18 -17.29
CA GLY A 94 18.01 -23.00 -16.95
C GLY A 94 19.36 -22.32 -17.23
N ASN A 95 19.37 -21.21 -17.98
CA ASN A 95 20.56 -20.46 -18.34
C ASN A 95 20.56 -19.08 -17.64
N GLN A 96 21.47 -18.88 -16.69
CA GLN A 96 21.59 -17.63 -15.92
C GLN A 96 21.69 -16.37 -16.79
N ALA A 97 22.44 -16.43 -17.90
CA ALA A 97 22.62 -15.30 -18.80
C ALA A 97 21.36 -14.96 -19.61
N ALA A 98 20.45 -15.91 -19.80
CA ALA A 98 19.23 -15.73 -20.59
C ALA A 98 17.95 -15.62 -19.75
N ALA A 99 18.00 -16.01 -18.48
CA ALA A 99 16.83 -16.19 -17.63
C ALA A 99 16.01 -14.90 -17.50
N GLY A 100 16.67 -13.76 -17.27
CA GLY A 100 15.99 -12.47 -17.14
C GLY A 100 15.27 -12.04 -18.43
N GLY A 101 15.96 -12.08 -19.58
CA GLY A 101 15.34 -11.72 -20.86
C GLY A 101 14.21 -12.67 -21.28
N CYS A 102 14.33 -13.96 -20.97
CA CYS A 102 13.26 -14.94 -21.22
C CYS A 102 12.05 -14.69 -20.32
N ALA A 103 12.28 -14.38 -19.04
CA ALA A 103 11.21 -14.08 -18.10
C ALA A 103 10.50 -12.77 -18.48
N TYR A 104 11.27 -11.74 -18.88
CA TYR A 104 10.69 -10.50 -19.38
C TYR A 104 9.86 -10.69 -20.67
N ALA A 105 10.29 -11.59 -21.57
CA ALA A 105 9.50 -11.94 -22.75
C ALA A 105 8.18 -12.60 -22.35
N LEU A 106 8.23 -13.57 -21.44
CA LEU A 106 7.05 -14.27 -20.92
C LEU A 106 6.10 -13.32 -20.18
N PHE A 107 6.62 -12.32 -19.46
CA PHE A 107 5.82 -11.27 -18.84
C PHE A 107 4.99 -10.51 -19.87
N GLY A 108 5.60 -9.98 -20.94
CA GLY A 108 4.86 -9.31 -22.01
C GLY A 108 3.83 -10.23 -22.69
N LEU A 109 4.13 -11.53 -22.81
CA LEU A 109 3.15 -12.49 -23.33
C LEU A 109 2.01 -12.74 -22.35
N ALA A 110 2.24 -12.75 -21.04
CA ALA A 110 1.19 -12.92 -20.04
C ALA A 110 0.23 -11.72 -20.05
N GLU A 111 0.76 -10.51 -20.23
CA GLU A 111 -0.03 -9.28 -20.34
C GLU A 111 -0.83 -9.24 -21.65
N TYR A 112 -0.18 -9.40 -22.80
CA TYR A 112 -0.81 -9.13 -24.10
C TYR A 112 -1.36 -10.35 -24.83
N LYS A 113 -0.95 -11.57 -24.46
CA LYS A 113 -1.29 -12.81 -25.18
C LYS A 113 -1.44 -14.01 -24.26
N VAL A 114 -2.13 -13.81 -23.14
CA VAL A 114 -2.34 -14.80 -22.08
C VAL A 114 -2.85 -16.18 -22.56
N GLY A 115 -3.61 -16.23 -23.65
CA GLY A 115 -4.10 -17.49 -24.23
C GLY A 115 -3.01 -18.45 -24.75
N LEU A 116 -1.74 -18.05 -24.74
CA LEU A 116 -0.61 -18.95 -24.99
C LEU A 116 -0.18 -19.76 -23.75
N PHE A 117 -0.63 -19.38 -22.56
CA PHE A 117 -0.28 -20.06 -21.32
C PHE A 117 -1.23 -21.22 -21.03
N LYS A 118 -0.68 -22.27 -20.43
CA LYS A 118 -1.39 -23.46 -19.97
C LYS A 118 -1.02 -23.75 -18.53
N GLU A 119 -1.85 -24.53 -17.84
CA GLU A 119 -1.61 -24.83 -16.43
C GLU A 119 -0.28 -25.57 -16.21
N GLU A 120 0.15 -26.40 -17.16
CA GLU A 120 1.43 -27.09 -17.15
C GLU A 120 2.65 -26.15 -17.17
N HIS A 121 2.51 -24.92 -17.70
CA HIS A 121 3.58 -23.92 -17.71
C HIS A 121 3.84 -23.35 -16.31
N LEU A 122 2.86 -23.38 -15.41
CA LEU A 122 2.98 -22.78 -14.08
C LEU A 122 4.12 -23.40 -13.28
N ALA A 123 4.36 -24.71 -13.40
CA ALA A 123 5.44 -25.36 -12.65
C ALA A 123 6.81 -24.74 -12.97
N ALA A 124 7.08 -24.44 -14.24
CA ALA A 124 8.33 -23.81 -14.67
C ALA A 124 8.42 -22.34 -14.24
N ILE A 125 7.30 -21.60 -14.28
CA ILE A 125 7.25 -20.20 -13.79
C ILE A 125 7.51 -20.16 -12.28
N ILE A 126 6.88 -21.05 -11.51
CA ILE A 126 7.09 -21.18 -10.06
C ILE A 126 8.54 -21.54 -9.75
N GLN A 127 9.15 -22.42 -10.54
CA GLN A 127 10.57 -22.73 -10.40
C GLN A 127 11.46 -21.52 -10.73
N GLY A 128 11.06 -20.69 -11.69
CA GLY A 128 11.75 -19.46 -12.07
C GLY A 128 11.88 -18.45 -10.93
N LEU A 129 10.98 -18.46 -9.94
CA LEU A 129 11.10 -17.66 -8.71
C LEU A 129 12.38 -17.95 -7.91
N GLN A 130 12.99 -19.13 -8.09
CA GLN A 130 14.24 -19.49 -7.43
C GLN A 130 15.49 -19.02 -8.18
N ASN A 131 15.31 -18.38 -9.34
CA ASN A 131 16.38 -17.89 -10.20
C ASN A 131 16.42 -16.36 -10.13
N GLU A 132 17.45 -15.80 -9.48
CA GLU A 132 17.59 -14.36 -9.21
C GLU A 132 17.30 -13.46 -10.44
N PRO A 133 17.96 -13.64 -11.61
CA PRO A 133 17.63 -12.88 -12.82
C PRO A 133 16.18 -12.95 -13.31
N ALA A 134 15.42 -14.00 -12.97
CA ALA A 134 14.06 -14.22 -13.45
C ALA A 134 12.98 -14.00 -12.38
N ALA A 135 13.36 -13.87 -11.10
CA ALA A 135 12.43 -13.91 -9.98
C ALA A 135 11.37 -12.81 -10.04
N GLU A 136 11.79 -11.58 -10.29
CA GLU A 136 10.92 -10.40 -10.46
C GLU A 136 9.87 -10.63 -11.54
N TRP A 137 10.32 -10.94 -12.76
CA TRP A 137 9.44 -11.17 -13.90
C TRP A 137 8.55 -12.40 -13.71
N CYS A 138 9.01 -13.46 -13.03
CA CYS A 138 8.18 -14.61 -12.70
C CYS A 138 7.06 -14.27 -11.72
N ALA A 139 7.33 -13.42 -10.73
CA ALA A 139 6.29 -12.92 -9.83
C ALA A 139 5.25 -12.09 -10.62
N LEU A 140 5.69 -11.22 -11.52
CA LEU A 140 4.81 -10.42 -12.38
C LEU A 140 4.00 -11.28 -13.38
N ILE A 141 4.60 -12.32 -13.96
CA ILE A 141 3.87 -13.29 -14.79
C ILE A 141 2.75 -13.95 -13.97
N LEU A 142 3.05 -14.43 -12.76
CA LEU A 142 2.03 -15.05 -11.89
C LEU A 142 0.91 -14.07 -11.56
N TYR A 143 1.24 -12.80 -11.34
CA TYR A 143 0.28 -11.72 -11.12
C TYR A 143 -0.65 -11.53 -12.34
N ASP A 144 -0.14 -11.40 -13.56
CA ASP A 144 -0.99 -11.22 -14.75
C ASP A 144 -1.84 -12.45 -15.04
N LEU A 145 -1.26 -13.64 -14.88
CA LEU A 145 -2.01 -14.89 -14.98
C LEU A 145 -3.11 -14.97 -13.91
N ALA A 146 -2.87 -14.47 -12.70
CA ALA A 146 -3.84 -14.50 -11.60
C ALA A 146 -5.14 -13.73 -11.89
N LYS A 147 -5.13 -12.78 -12.86
CA LYS A 147 -6.32 -12.06 -13.33
C LYS A 147 -7.28 -12.95 -14.10
N ARG A 148 -6.84 -14.11 -14.58
CA ARG A 148 -7.66 -15.07 -15.34
C ARG A 148 -8.21 -16.14 -14.42
N LYS A 149 -9.52 -16.40 -14.49
CA LYS A 149 -10.21 -17.38 -13.64
C LYS A 149 -9.56 -18.77 -13.63
N GLU A 150 -9.00 -19.20 -14.76
CA GLU A 150 -8.36 -20.50 -14.94
C GLU A 150 -7.04 -20.66 -14.17
N PHE A 151 -6.29 -19.58 -13.94
CA PHE A 151 -5.00 -19.60 -13.22
C PHE A 151 -5.08 -18.95 -11.83
N SER A 152 -6.12 -18.15 -11.58
CA SER A 152 -6.26 -17.25 -10.42
C SER A 152 -5.85 -17.91 -9.09
N GLU A 153 -6.47 -19.03 -8.74
CA GLU A 153 -6.23 -19.65 -7.44
C GLU A 153 -4.78 -20.12 -7.27
N LYS A 154 -4.23 -20.81 -8.28
CA LYS A 154 -2.88 -21.40 -8.20
C LYS A 154 -1.80 -20.33 -8.21
N CYS A 155 -1.95 -19.31 -9.04
CA CYS A 155 -1.02 -18.17 -9.07
C CYS A 155 -1.03 -17.39 -7.76
N ILE A 156 -2.21 -17.02 -7.25
CA ILE A 156 -2.32 -16.27 -5.99
C ILE A 156 -1.76 -17.07 -4.82
N ARG A 157 -2.09 -18.36 -4.70
CA ARG A 157 -1.54 -19.22 -3.65
C ARG A 157 -0.03 -19.29 -3.71
N THR A 158 0.54 -19.40 -4.92
CA THR A 158 2.00 -19.41 -5.09
C THR A 158 2.63 -18.11 -4.61
N LEU A 159 2.05 -16.97 -5.00
CA LEU A 159 2.55 -15.66 -4.59
C LEU A 159 2.54 -15.54 -3.05
N ILE A 160 1.48 -16.00 -2.39
CA ILE A 160 1.34 -16.01 -0.93
C ILE A 160 2.35 -16.96 -0.24
N SER A 161 2.35 -18.25 -0.60
CA SER A 161 3.06 -19.28 0.18
C SER A 161 4.55 -19.36 -0.13
N GLY A 162 4.96 -18.85 -1.29
CA GLY A 162 6.30 -19.06 -1.85
C GLY A 162 6.53 -20.47 -2.36
N PRO A 163 7.68 -20.73 -2.98
CA PRO A 163 7.96 -22.01 -3.59
C PRO A 163 8.12 -23.10 -2.52
N PRO A 164 7.62 -24.33 -2.76
CA PRO A 164 7.57 -25.40 -1.74
C PRO A 164 8.93 -25.94 -1.24
N ASN A 165 10.08 -25.42 -1.70
CA ASN A 165 11.41 -25.93 -1.33
C ASN A 165 12.25 -24.92 -0.52
N LYS A 166 12.24 -25.09 0.81
CA LYS A 166 12.95 -24.26 1.83
C LYS A 166 14.48 -24.44 1.90
N LYS A 167 15.18 -24.81 0.82
CA LYS A 167 16.64 -25.08 0.86
C LYS A 167 17.52 -24.09 0.08
N GLY A 168 16.96 -23.07 -0.56
CA GLY A 168 17.70 -22.00 -1.22
C GLY A 168 17.44 -20.64 -0.57
N THR A 169 18.32 -19.66 -0.83
CA THR A 169 18.03 -18.24 -0.66
C THR A 169 16.77 -17.91 -1.45
N ASP A 170 15.70 -17.48 -0.77
CA ASP A 170 14.44 -17.13 -1.41
C ASP A 170 14.55 -15.69 -1.96
N TYR A 171 15.12 -15.56 -3.15
CA TYR A 171 15.28 -14.31 -3.90
C TYR A 171 13.95 -13.71 -4.39
N SER A 172 12.80 -14.27 -3.99
CA SER A 172 11.49 -13.89 -4.54
C SER A 172 10.53 -13.32 -3.50
N LEU A 173 10.92 -13.25 -2.22
CA LEU A 173 10.01 -12.81 -1.16
C LEU A 173 9.55 -11.36 -1.37
N TYR A 174 10.47 -10.49 -1.80
CA TYR A 174 10.19 -9.09 -2.04
C TYR A 174 9.31 -8.92 -3.30
N GLU A 175 9.70 -9.56 -4.39
CA GLU A 175 9.07 -9.54 -5.70
C GLU A 175 7.65 -10.11 -5.66
N ARG A 176 7.44 -11.17 -4.89
CA ARG A 176 6.09 -11.73 -4.65
C ARG A 176 5.21 -10.81 -3.82
N GLY A 177 5.79 -10.15 -2.81
CA GLY A 177 5.10 -9.12 -2.03
C GLY A 177 4.61 -7.99 -2.93
N GLU A 178 5.51 -7.45 -3.75
CA GLU A 178 5.19 -6.39 -4.71
C GLU A 178 4.11 -6.84 -5.71
N ALA A 179 4.24 -8.03 -6.30
CA ALA A 179 3.22 -8.57 -7.21
C ALA A 179 1.84 -8.77 -6.54
N LEU A 180 1.81 -9.18 -5.26
CA LEU A 180 0.57 -9.28 -4.48
C LEU A 180 -0.06 -7.93 -4.21
N ASP A 181 0.75 -6.92 -3.92
CA ASP A 181 0.27 -5.56 -3.66
C ASP A 181 -0.28 -4.92 -4.95
N ILE A 182 0.40 -5.10 -6.09
CA ILE A 182 -0.13 -4.69 -7.41
C ILE A 182 -1.45 -5.40 -7.69
N LEU A 183 -1.53 -6.72 -7.49
CA LEU A 183 -2.76 -7.48 -7.67
C LEU A 183 -3.90 -6.95 -6.79
N ALA A 184 -3.62 -6.70 -5.51
CA ALA A 184 -4.59 -6.17 -4.56
C ALA A 184 -5.09 -4.79 -5.01
N LEU A 185 -4.18 -3.90 -5.42
CA LEU A 185 -4.49 -2.56 -5.87
C LEU A 185 -5.39 -2.59 -7.10
N GLU A 186 -5.00 -3.30 -8.16
CA GLU A 186 -5.79 -3.39 -9.40
C GLU A 186 -7.14 -4.07 -9.18
N THR A 187 -7.20 -5.10 -8.35
CA THR A 187 -8.46 -5.79 -8.07
C THR A 187 -9.41 -4.90 -7.25
N CYS A 188 -8.87 -4.04 -6.38
CA CYS A 188 -9.65 -3.16 -5.52
C CYS A 188 -10.05 -1.85 -6.21
N LEU A 189 -9.27 -1.35 -7.18
CA LEU A 189 -9.51 -0.07 -7.86
C LEU A 189 -10.94 0.08 -8.41
N PRO A 190 -11.54 -0.90 -9.12
CA PRO A 190 -12.91 -0.77 -9.59
C PRO A 190 -13.95 -0.65 -8.46
N LEU A 191 -13.70 -1.24 -7.28
CA LEU A 191 -14.61 -1.08 -6.13
C LEU A 191 -14.61 0.36 -5.60
N GLU A 192 -13.48 1.08 -5.71
CA GLU A 192 -13.38 2.47 -5.30
C GLU A 192 -13.93 3.42 -6.36
N GLU A 193 -13.67 3.16 -7.64
CA GLU A 193 -14.26 3.94 -8.74
C GLU A 193 -15.81 3.88 -8.70
N LEU A 194 -16.36 2.73 -8.30
CA LEU A 194 -17.80 2.50 -8.17
C LEU A 194 -18.38 2.90 -6.79
N HIS A 195 -17.65 3.63 -5.94
CA HIS A 195 -18.09 3.92 -4.57
C HIS A 195 -19.45 4.64 -4.48
N ASP A 196 -19.78 5.49 -5.45
CA ASP A 196 -21.07 6.20 -5.55
C ASP A 196 -22.13 5.45 -6.36
N ASN A 197 -21.78 4.32 -6.98
CA ASN A 197 -22.69 3.45 -7.74
C ASN A 197 -22.81 2.07 -7.07
N GLY A 198 -23.54 2.03 -5.94
CA GLY A 198 -23.76 0.83 -5.13
C GLY A 198 -24.15 -0.44 -5.94
N PRO A 199 -25.13 -0.39 -6.86
CA PRO A 199 -25.52 -1.56 -7.64
C PRO A 199 -24.41 -2.16 -8.53
N GLU A 200 -23.68 -1.34 -9.30
CA GLU A 200 -22.58 -1.85 -10.12
C GLU A 200 -21.38 -2.28 -9.25
N ARG A 201 -21.17 -1.60 -8.12
CA ARG A 201 -20.16 -2.01 -7.13
C ARG A 201 -20.42 -3.39 -6.56
N GLU A 202 -21.66 -3.68 -6.17
CA GLU A 202 -22.07 -5.01 -5.69
C GLU A 202 -21.92 -6.09 -6.77
N LYS A 203 -22.27 -5.75 -8.02
CA LYS A 203 -22.09 -6.64 -9.16
C LYS A 203 -20.62 -6.97 -9.42
N TYR A 204 -19.73 -5.98 -9.37
CA TYR A 204 -18.28 -6.23 -9.47
C TYR A 204 -17.76 -7.05 -8.29
N LEU A 205 -18.16 -6.72 -7.06
CA LEU A 205 -17.79 -7.47 -5.85
C LEU A 205 -18.20 -8.95 -5.96
N ALA A 206 -19.34 -9.25 -6.61
CA ALA A 206 -19.80 -10.62 -6.86
C ALA A 206 -18.94 -11.39 -7.89
N THR A 207 -18.14 -10.71 -8.71
CA THR A 207 -17.20 -11.34 -9.64
C THR A 207 -15.91 -11.80 -8.97
N LEU A 208 -15.57 -11.22 -7.82
CA LEU A 208 -14.34 -11.55 -7.09
C LEU A 208 -14.47 -12.90 -6.38
N ASN A 209 -13.43 -13.71 -6.45
CA ASN A 209 -13.33 -14.93 -5.67
C ASN A 209 -12.84 -14.65 -4.25
N THR A 210 -13.06 -15.60 -3.33
CA THR A 210 -12.71 -15.45 -1.91
C THR A 210 -11.22 -15.21 -1.69
N LEU A 211 -10.35 -15.79 -2.53
CA LEU A 211 -8.90 -15.64 -2.42
C LEU A 211 -8.46 -14.24 -2.85
N GLN A 212 -9.04 -13.66 -3.90
CA GLN A 212 -8.83 -12.26 -4.29
C GLN A 212 -9.25 -11.31 -3.17
N ILE A 213 -10.42 -11.53 -2.56
CA ILE A 213 -10.88 -10.76 -1.39
C ILE A 213 -9.88 -10.88 -0.24
N THR A 214 -9.35 -12.09 0.00
CA THR A 214 -8.34 -12.34 1.03
C THR A 214 -7.07 -11.54 0.76
N VAL A 215 -6.54 -11.60 -0.47
CA VAL A 215 -5.36 -10.83 -0.89
C VAL A 215 -5.57 -9.34 -0.67
N ILE A 216 -6.71 -8.79 -1.10
CA ILE A 216 -7.04 -7.38 -0.89
C ILE A 216 -7.01 -7.03 0.60
N LEU A 217 -7.59 -7.87 1.46
CA LEU A 217 -7.65 -7.62 2.91
C LEU A 217 -6.32 -7.82 3.63
N THR A 218 -5.39 -8.60 3.06
CA THR A 218 -4.06 -8.89 3.63
C THR A 218 -2.92 -8.06 3.03
N SER A 219 -3.19 -7.31 1.95
CA SER A 219 -2.21 -6.44 1.28
C SER A 219 -1.65 -5.36 2.21
N ASP A 220 -0.54 -4.73 1.81
CA ASP A 220 0.02 -3.65 2.62
C ASP A 220 -1.05 -2.57 2.91
N PRO A 221 -1.22 -2.21 4.19
CA PRO A 221 -1.91 -1.03 4.63
C PRO A 221 -1.69 0.22 3.75
N GLU A 222 -0.49 0.52 3.27
CA GLU A 222 -0.27 1.72 2.46
C GLU A 222 -1.10 1.78 1.17
N PHE A 223 -1.49 0.63 0.61
CA PHE A 223 -2.39 0.53 -0.55
C PHE A 223 -3.88 0.62 -0.17
N PHE A 224 -4.20 1.22 0.98
CA PHE A 224 -5.55 1.37 1.50
C PHE A 224 -6.49 2.09 0.52
N LEU A 225 -7.36 1.31 -0.08
CA LEU A 225 -8.57 1.72 -0.77
C LEU A 225 -9.75 1.42 0.18
N THR A 226 -10.22 2.44 0.90
CA THR A 226 -10.95 2.23 2.16
C THR A 226 -12.45 2.21 2.08
N SER A 227 -13.04 2.72 1.01
CA SER A 227 -14.50 2.81 0.94
C SER A 227 -15.15 1.42 0.82
N SER A 228 -14.38 0.41 0.41
CA SER A 228 -14.86 -0.96 0.13
C SER A 228 -14.62 -1.97 1.25
N ASN A 229 -13.81 -1.66 2.26
CA ASN A 229 -13.33 -2.65 3.23
C ASN A 229 -14.46 -3.33 4.01
N HIS A 230 -15.50 -2.58 4.41
CA HIS A 230 -16.65 -3.16 5.09
C HIS A 230 -17.36 -4.20 4.20
N LEU A 231 -17.58 -3.89 2.92
CA LEU A 231 -18.17 -4.80 1.93
C LEU A 231 -17.30 -6.05 1.73
N LEU A 232 -15.97 -5.88 1.66
CA LEU A 232 -15.03 -6.99 1.53
C LEU A 232 -15.07 -7.91 2.75
N PHE A 233 -15.10 -7.35 3.97
CA PHE A 233 -15.27 -8.14 5.19
C PHE A 233 -16.62 -8.86 5.22
N ASP A 234 -17.71 -8.18 4.89
CA ASP A 234 -19.06 -8.79 4.88
C ASP A 234 -19.15 -9.90 3.83
N ARG A 235 -18.56 -9.69 2.66
CA ARG A 235 -18.47 -10.68 1.58
C ARG A 235 -17.63 -11.89 2.01
N LEU A 236 -16.49 -11.68 2.65
CA LEU A 236 -15.63 -12.74 3.18
C LEU A 236 -16.37 -13.53 4.27
N LYS A 237 -17.03 -12.86 5.23
CA LYS A 237 -17.84 -13.51 6.27
C LYS A 237 -18.89 -14.44 5.68
N LYS A 238 -19.57 -13.97 4.62
CA LYS A 238 -20.56 -14.75 3.88
C LYS A 238 -19.94 -15.96 3.18
N ASP A 239 -18.78 -15.79 2.52
CA ASP A 239 -18.08 -16.91 1.86
C ASP A 239 -17.64 -17.99 2.84
N LEU A 240 -17.21 -17.60 4.04
CA LEU A 240 -16.75 -18.53 5.04
C LEU A 240 -17.89 -19.31 5.70
N ASN A 241 -19.12 -18.79 5.67
CA ASN A 241 -20.31 -19.47 6.17
C ASN A 241 -20.12 -20.07 7.58
N GLY A 242 -19.55 -19.27 8.50
CA GLY A 242 -19.28 -19.68 9.88
C GLY A 242 -17.96 -20.41 10.10
N LYS A 243 -17.13 -20.62 9.08
CA LYS A 243 -15.74 -21.08 9.26
C LYS A 243 -14.90 -20.01 9.96
N GLN A 244 -13.94 -20.46 10.77
CA GLN A 244 -12.95 -19.61 11.43
C GLN A 244 -12.06 -18.91 10.39
N ILE A 245 -11.82 -17.62 10.60
CA ILE A 245 -10.94 -16.78 9.78
C ILE A 245 -9.49 -17.26 9.89
N SER A 246 -9.06 -17.63 11.10
CA SER A 246 -7.70 -18.14 11.34
C SER A 246 -7.40 -19.35 10.47
N ARG A 247 -8.35 -20.30 10.40
CA ARG A 247 -8.25 -21.50 9.57
C ARG A 247 -8.26 -21.18 8.07
N HIS A 248 -9.12 -20.26 7.64
CA HIS A 248 -9.14 -19.83 6.23
C HIS A 248 -7.82 -19.21 5.80
N LEU A 249 -7.25 -18.31 6.62
CA LEU A 249 -5.96 -17.70 6.31
C LEU A 249 -4.83 -18.74 6.34
N GLU A 250 -4.85 -19.69 7.28
CA GLU A 250 -3.89 -20.80 7.31
C GLU A 250 -3.99 -21.70 6.07
N ASP A 251 -5.20 -22.02 5.62
CA ASP A 251 -5.45 -22.76 4.36
C ASP A 251 -4.95 -21.98 3.13
N CYS A 252 -4.84 -20.65 3.22
CA CYS A 252 -4.24 -19.79 2.19
C CYS A 252 -2.71 -19.66 2.32
N GLY A 253 -2.10 -20.18 3.39
CA GLY A 253 -0.67 -19.99 3.67
C GLY A 253 -0.34 -18.69 4.38
N ILE A 254 -1.31 -18.06 5.06
CA ILE A 254 -1.21 -16.77 5.76
C ILE A 254 -1.42 -16.98 7.27
N PRO A 255 -0.38 -17.32 8.05
CA PRO A 255 -0.49 -17.32 9.50
C PRO A 255 -0.80 -15.91 10.03
N PHE A 256 -1.57 -15.79 11.12
CA PHE A 256 -1.85 -14.49 11.76
C PHE A 256 -0.58 -13.73 12.16
N ASP A 257 0.50 -14.42 12.51
CA ASP A 257 1.74 -13.78 12.94
C ASP A 257 2.68 -13.42 11.77
N SER A 258 2.32 -13.73 10.53
CA SER A 258 2.98 -13.24 9.31
C SER A 258 2.65 -11.77 9.04
N ILE A 259 3.40 -11.12 8.13
CA ILE A 259 3.14 -9.72 7.72
C ILE A 259 1.73 -9.59 7.13
N LEU A 260 1.39 -10.44 6.14
CA LEU A 260 0.07 -10.47 5.50
C LEU A 260 -1.06 -10.73 6.51
N GLY A 261 -0.84 -11.65 7.46
CA GLY A 261 -1.80 -11.92 8.53
C GLY A 261 -2.02 -10.71 9.44
N ARG A 262 -0.94 -10.02 9.83
CA ARG A 262 -1.02 -8.80 10.65
C ARG A 262 -1.72 -7.67 9.91
N ASN A 263 -1.47 -7.50 8.61
CA ASN A 263 -2.14 -6.50 7.78
C ASN A 263 -3.66 -6.70 7.82
N PHE A 264 -4.12 -7.94 7.66
CA PHE A 264 -5.53 -8.29 7.82
C PHE A 264 -6.06 -7.94 9.22
N LEU A 265 -5.30 -8.26 10.27
CA LEU A 265 -5.72 -7.99 11.65
C LEU A 265 -5.76 -6.49 11.97
N PHE A 266 -4.78 -5.70 11.55
CA PHE A 266 -4.81 -4.24 11.69
C PHE A 266 -6.00 -3.64 10.94
N ARG A 267 -6.30 -4.16 9.75
CA ARG A 267 -7.49 -3.77 9.00
C ARG A 267 -8.76 -4.12 9.76
N ALA A 268 -8.90 -5.34 10.25
CA ALA A 268 -10.04 -5.71 11.06
C ALA A 268 -10.16 -4.85 12.34
N ALA A 269 -9.04 -4.43 12.95
CA ALA A 269 -9.02 -3.60 14.15
C ALA A 269 -9.61 -2.22 13.86
N ASN A 270 -9.11 -1.59 12.79
CA ASN A 270 -9.47 -0.23 12.39
C ASN A 270 -10.95 -0.08 12.00
N TYR A 271 -11.57 -1.15 11.50
CA TYR A 271 -12.99 -1.15 11.12
C TYR A 271 -13.91 -1.73 12.21
N GLY A 272 -13.41 -1.93 13.42
CA GLY A 272 -14.19 -2.52 14.51
C GLY A 272 -14.64 -3.95 14.24
N ARG A 273 -14.02 -4.64 13.27
CA ARG A 273 -14.34 -6.02 12.87
C ARG A 273 -13.61 -7.08 13.70
N LEU A 274 -12.63 -6.70 14.52
CA LEU A 274 -11.99 -7.59 15.51
C LEU A 274 -12.85 -7.84 16.76
N TYR A 275 -13.70 -6.87 17.14
CA TYR A 275 -14.41 -6.86 18.42
C TYR A 275 -15.90 -6.62 18.22
N GLY A 276 -16.74 -7.39 18.92
CA GLY A 276 -18.20 -7.56 18.77
C GLY A 276 -19.13 -6.35 18.82
N LYS A 277 -18.84 -5.24 18.13
CA LYS A 277 -19.85 -4.26 17.73
C LYS A 277 -20.51 -4.76 16.45
N GLU A 278 -21.67 -5.38 16.64
CA GLU A 278 -22.68 -5.87 15.68
C GLU A 278 -22.27 -6.69 14.44
N ASP A 279 -21.00 -6.76 14.02
CA ASP A 279 -20.55 -7.60 12.92
C ASP A 279 -19.07 -8.02 12.99
N SER A 280 -18.62 -8.48 14.17
CA SER A 280 -17.26 -9.05 14.32
C SER A 280 -17.03 -10.21 13.36
N MET A 281 -15.84 -10.25 12.76
CA MET A 281 -15.36 -11.33 11.91
C MET A 281 -14.79 -12.49 12.73
N LEU A 282 -14.20 -12.17 13.89
CA LEU A 282 -13.51 -13.15 14.73
C LEU A 282 -14.40 -13.62 15.88
N SER A 283 -14.29 -14.91 16.19
CA SER A 283 -14.78 -15.46 17.47
C SER A 283 -13.96 -14.92 18.64
N LYS A 284 -14.49 -14.99 19.88
CA LYS A 284 -13.76 -14.56 21.09
C LYS A 284 -12.41 -15.26 21.26
N GLU A 285 -12.29 -16.51 20.81
CA GLU A 285 -11.05 -17.28 20.84
C GLU A 285 -10.06 -16.79 19.78
N GLU A 286 -10.52 -16.56 18.55
CA GLU A 286 -9.67 -16.01 17.50
C GLU A 286 -9.21 -14.58 17.80
N THR A 287 -10.04 -13.77 18.45
CA THR A 287 -9.63 -12.43 18.94
C THR A 287 -8.43 -12.54 19.87
N ALA A 288 -8.37 -13.58 20.71
CA ALA A 288 -7.24 -13.79 21.58
C ALA A 288 -5.95 -14.08 20.80
N TRP A 289 -6.00 -15.00 19.82
CA TRP A 289 -4.86 -15.31 18.98
C TRP A 289 -4.44 -14.11 18.10
N ALA A 290 -5.40 -13.36 17.57
CA ALA A 290 -5.16 -12.13 16.81
C ALA A 290 -4.41 -11.10 17.65
N THR A 291 -4.85 -10.84 18.88
CA THR A 291 -4.18 -9.92 19.80
C THR A 291 -2.76 -10.37 20.11
N GLU A 292 -2.54 -11.67 20.36
CA GLU A 292 -1.18 -12.21 20.56
C GLU A 292 -0.29 -12.02 19.33
N ALA A 293 -0.83 -12.29 18.13
CA ALA A 293 -0.10 -12.13 16.87
C ALA A 293 0.30 -10.67 16.59
N MET A 294 -0.61 -9.72 16.84
CA MET A 294 -0.36 -8.28 16.67
C MET A 294 0.61 -7.73 17.71
N LEU A 295 0.61 -8.25 18.95
CA LEU A 295 1.52 -7.79 20.01
C LEU A 295 2.90 -8.43 19.96
N LYS A 296 3.04 -9.57 19.25
CA LYS A 296 4.33 -10.24 19.04
C LYS A 296 5.24 -9.33 18.21
N PRO A 297 6.35 -8.81 18.75
CA PRO A 297 7.24 -7.96 18.00
C PRO A 297 7.74 -8.65 16.72
N ILE A 298 7.85 -7.89 15.64
CA ILE A 298 8.49 -8.37 14.41
C ILE A 298 9.94 -8.74 14.70
N LYS A 299 10.40 -9.83 14.07
CA LYS A 299 11.77 -10.34 14.21
C LYS A 299 12.80 -9.49 13.47
N GLU A 300 12.36 -8.56 12.63
CA GLU A 300 13.22 -7.61 11.95
C GLU A 300 14.14 -6.92 12.95
N THR A 301 15.43 -6.86 12.59
CA THR A 301 16.45 -6.18 13.37
C THR A 301 16.27 -4.67 13.32
N GLU A 302 15.64 -4.17 12.26
CA GLU A 302 15.38 -2.75 12.02
C GLU A 302 14.01 -2.32 12.56
N PHE A 303 13.85 -1.01 12.72
CA PHE A 303 12.61 -0.41 13.19
C PHE A 303 11.63 -0.23 12.02
N ASN A 304 10.49 -0.92 12.07
CA ASN A 304 9.42 -0.79 11.08
C ASN A 304 8.34 0.20 11.57
N GLN A 305 8.39 1.43 11.09
CA GLN A 305 7.49 2.51 11.53
C GLN A 305 6.02 2.21 11.29
N ASN A 306 5.66 1.58 10.17
CA ASN A 306 4.28 1.29 9.80
C ASN A 306 3.66 0.28 10.77
N TYR A 307 4.39 -0.81 11.07
CA TYR A 307 3.95 -1.79 12.04
C TYR A 307 3.69 -1.16 13.42
N TYR A 308 4.64 -0.40 13.95
CA TYR A 308 4.49 0.20 15.28
C TYR A 308 3.42 1.29 15.32
N TYR A 309 3.26 2.05 14.23
CA TYR A 309 2.18 3.02 14.08
C TYR A 309 0.81 2.35 14.15
N LEU A 310 0.59 1.29 13.35
CA LEU A 310 -0.68 0.54 13.32
C LEU A 310 -0.95 -0.18 14.64
N LEU A 311 0.10 -0.73 15.27
CA LEU A 311 0.00 -1.36 16.58
C LEU A 311 -0.46 -0.37 17.64
N ALA A 312 0.17 0.80 17.74
CA ALA A 312 -0.21 1.84 18.69
C ALA A 312 -1.66 2.28 18.49
N ASN A 313 -2.11 2.47 17.24
CA ASN A 313 -3.51 2.81 16.95
C ASN A 313 -4.50 1.74 17.41
N SER A 314 -4.09 0.47 17.36
CA SER A 314 -4.93 -0.67 17.72
C SER A 314 -4.93 -0.99 19.23
N LEU A 315 -3.96 -0.47 20.00
CA LEU A 315 -3.73 -0.88 21.39
C LEU A 315 -4.96 -0.79 22.29
N ASN A 316 -5.72 0.30 22.23
CA ASN A 316 -6.91 0.47 23.07
C ASN A 316 -7.94 -0.64 22.83
N SER A 317 -8.15 -1.01 21.56
CA SER A 317 -9.03 -2.11 21.17
C SER A 317 -8.49 -3.45 21.66
N LEU A 318 -7.17 -3.66 21.59
CA LEU A 318 -6.52 -4.90 22.03
C LEU A 318 -6.52 -5.07 23.56
N ILE A 319 -6.29 -3.99 24.33
CA ILE A 319 -6.22 -4.00 25.80
C ILE A 319 -7.57 -4.34 26.44
N SER A 320 -8.69 -4.02 25.78
CA SER A 320 -10.03 -4.37 26.27
C SER A 320 -10.32 -5.88 26.35
N THR A 321 -9.37 -6.72 25.92
CA THR A 321 -9.44 -8.18 25.98
C THR A 321 -8.67 -8.70 27.21
N ASP A 322 -9.33 -8.78 28.37
CA ASP A 322 -8.77 -9.09 29.71
C ASP A 322 -7.86 -10.35 29.84
N ARG A 323 -7.70 -11.17 28.79
CA ARG A 323 -7.07 -12.51 28.85
C ARG A 323 -5.57 -12.58 28.52
N ILE A 324 -5.00 -11.60 27.82
CA ILE A 324 -3.66 -11.79 27.16
C ILE A 324 -2.56 -10.89 27.70
N TYR A 325 -2.97 -9.97 28.56
CA TYR A 325 -2.16 -8.84 28.96
C TYR A 325 -0.79 -9.25 29.53
N THR A 326 -0.72 -10.23 30.43
CA THR A 326 0.53 -10.66 31.08
C THR A 326 1.57 -11.24 30.12
N ARG A 327 1.17 -12.08 29.16
CA ARG A 327 2.13 -12.74 28.23
C ARG A 327 2.70 -11.74 27.22
N ALA A 328 1.85 -10.83 26.73
CA ALA A 328 2.28 -9.75 25.85
C ALA A 328 3.31 -8.83 26.52
N VAL A 329 3.04 -8.43 27.77
CA VAL A 329 3.98 -7.65 28.59
C VAL A 329 5.34 -8.33 28.67
N VAL A 330 5.39 -9.62 29.07
CA VAL A 330 6.66 -10.36 29.16
C VAL A 330 7.40 -10.41 27.82
N THR A 331 6.67 -10.63 26.72
CA THR A 331 7.25 -10.72 25.37
C THR A 331 7.86 -9.39 24.93
N ILE A 332 7.11 -8.31 25.11
CA ILE A 332 7.54 -6.95 24.77
C ILE A 332 8.71 -6.52 25.65
N SER A 333 8.68 -6.82 26.96
CA SER A 333 9.79 -6.55 27.88
C SER A 333 11.08 -7.26 27.45
N LYS A 334 11.00 -8.54 27.05
CA LYS A 334 12.16 -9.29 26.56
C LYS A 334 12.74 -8.68 25.29
N GLU A 335 11.88 -8.31 24.34
CA GLU A 335 12.33 -7.69 23.08
C GLU A 335 12.89 -6.29 23.29
N LEU A 336 12.34 -5.52 24.24
CA LEU A 336 12.87 -4.23 24.63
C LEU A 336 14.31 -4.36 25.13
N LEU A 337 14.57 -5.28 26.07
CA LEU A 337 15.91 -5.51 26.60
C LEU A 337 16.90 -5.95 25.50
N LYS A 338 16.46 -6.79 24.56
CA LYS A 338 17.27 -7.17 23.40
C LYS A 338 17.58 -5.98 22.49
N SER A 339 16.58 -5.14 22.21
CA SER A 339 16.72 -3.97 21.35
C SER A 339 17.68 -2.95 21.95
N ILE A 340 17.61 -2.74 23.27
CA ILE A 340 18.57 -1.91 24.03
C ILE A 340 19.98 -2.51 23.93
N ALA A 341 20.14 -3.81 24.20
CA ALA A 341 21.44 -4.49 24.13
C ALA A 341 22.05 -4.46 22.71
N ALA A 342 21.22 -4.48 21.67
CA ALA A 342 21.63 -4.37 20.28
C ALA A 342 21.87 -2.92 19.81
N GLY A 343 21.63 -1.91 20.66
CA GLY A 343 21.78 -0.50 20.30
C GLY A 343 20.70 0.03 19.34
N ASN A 344 19.59 -0.69 19.14
CA ASN A 344 18.48 -0.21 18.31
C ASN A 344 17.56 0.72 19.13
N GLY A 345 17.97 1.98 19.24
CA GLY A 345 17.27 3.01 20.01
C GLY A 345 15.84 3.26 19.55
N GLN A 346 15.57 3.23 18.23
CA GLN A 346 14.24 3.48 17.69
C GLN A 346 13.26 2.35 18.05
N LYS A 347 13.67 1.10 17.83
CA LYS A 347 12.86 -0.08 18.21
C LYS A 347 12.66 -0.13 19.72
N ALA A 348 13.70 0.18 20.50
CA ALA A 348 13.59 0.27 21.95
C ALA A 348 12.56 1.33 22.38
N SER A 349 12.65 2.57 21.89
CA SER A 349 11.67 3.62 22.21
C SER A 349 10.24 3.25 21.80
N ALA A 350 10.06 2.60 20.65
CA ALA A 350 8.75 2.12 20.23
C ALA A 350 8.19 1.09 21.23
N LEU A 351 9.01 0.10 21.62
CA LEU A 351 8.64 -0.92 22.60
C LEU A 351 8.40 -0.33 23.99
N GLU A 352 9.14 0.70 24.41
CA GLU A 352 8.88 1.43 25.66
C GLU A 352 7.50 2.10 25.64
N PHE A 353 7.15 2.76 24.53
CA PHE A 353 5.83 3.38 24.39
C PHE A 353 4.71 2.34 24.49
N ILE A 354 4.82 1.25 23.73
CA ILE A 354 3.85 0.15 23.77
C ILE A 354 3.78 -0.45 25.19
N LEU A 355 4.92 -0.71 25.82
CA LEU A 355 4.99 -1.30 27.16
C LEU A 355 4.42 -0.38 28.24
N ALA A 356 4.60 0.94 28.13
CA ALA A 356 4.02 1.90 29.08
C ALA A 356 2.49 2.02 28.93
N LYS A 357 1.97 1.87 27.71
CA LYS A 357 0.52 1.84 27.44
C LYS A 357 -0.12 0.56 27.91
N LEU A 358 0.56 -0.56 27.69
CA LEU A 358 0.16 -1.83 28.23
C LEU A 358 0.23 -1.75 29.75
N ASN A 359 1.44 -1.55 30.30
CA ASN A 359 1.79 -1.69 31.72
C ASN A 359 2.22 -0.34 32.33
N PRO A 360 1.28 0.54 32.71
CA PRO A 360 1.62 1.86 33.25
C PRO A 360 2.56 1.81 34.46
N GLU A 361 2.51 0.72 35.25
CA GLU A 361 3.32 0.53 36.46
C GLU A 361 4.69 -0.12 36.21
N THR A 362 5.05 -0.42 34.95
CA THR A 362 6.34 -1.05 34.64
C THR A 362 7.54 -0.20 35.06
N ASP A 363 8.54 -0.81 35.70
CA ASP A 363 9.80 -0.12 36.03
C ASP A 363 10.81 -0.14 34.87
N LEU A 364 10.54 -0.89 33.81
CA LEU A 364 11.38 -0.93 32.60
C LEU A 364 11.34 0.38 31.80
N VAL A 365 10.34 1.23 32.05
CA VAL A 365 10.22 2.55 31.45
C VAL A 365 10.32 3.58 32.56
N THR A 366 11.33 4.44 32.49
CA THR A 366 11.59 5.42 33.56
C THR A 366 10.45 6.45 33.68
N LYS A 367 10.31 7.06 34.86
CA LYS A 367 9.32 8.13 35.10
C LYS A 367 9.48 9.30 34.12
N ASN A 368 10.72 9.65 33.77
CA ASN A 368 11.01 10.73 32.81
C ASN A 368 10.50 10.38 31.41
N LYS A 369 10.71 9.14 30.96
CA LYS A 369 10.20 8.66 29.66
C LYS A 369 8.67 8.64 29.62
N LYS A 370 8.02 8.13 30.68
CA LYS A 370 6.55 8.18 30.81
C LYS A 370 6.02 9.62 30.77
N LYS A 371 6.69 10.55 31.47
CA LYS A 371 6.33 11.98 31.43
C LYS A 371 6.47 12.57 30.03
N ALA A 372 7.55 12.26 29.30
CA ALA A 372 7.74 12.72 27.93
C ALA A 372 6.62 12.22 26.99
N MET A 373 6.22 10.95 27.12
CA MET A 373 5.08 10.39 26.37
C MET A 373 3.77 11.14 26.67
N LEU A 374 3.50 11.44 27.95
CA LEU A 374 2.32 12.21 28.37
C LEU A 374 2.34 13.64 27.81
N THR A 375 3.49 14.31 27.86
CA THR A 375 3.63 15.66 27.28
C THR A 375 3.35 15.66 25.78
N ILE A 376 3.90 14.71 25.02
CA ILE A 376 3.58 14.57 23.59
C ILE A 376 2.08 14.36 23.38
N GLN A 377 1.45 13.51 24.20
CA GLN A 377 0.03 13.24 24.12
C GLN A 377 -0.82 14.50 24.40
N GLU A 378 -0.50 15.27 25.42
CA GLU A 378 -1.21 16.51 25.79
C GLU A 378 -1.02 17.63 24.75
N GLU A 379 0.18 17.77 24.20
CA GLU A 379 0.47 18.77 23.17
C GLU A 379 -0.27 18.48 21.86
N ARG A 380 -0.47 17.19 21.55
CA ARG A 380 -1.07 16.74 20.29
C ARG A 380 -2.55 16.41 20.38
N SER A 381 -3.13 16.29 21.57
CA SER A 381 -4.58 16.10 21.71
C SER A 381 -5.38 17.37 21.42
N LYS A 382 -4.71 18.51 21.25
CA LYS A 382 -5.33 19.83 21.08
C LYS A 382 -5.04 20.47 19.74
N TYR A 383 -6.06 21.09 19.17
CA TYR A 383 -5.93 22.08 18.11
C TYR A 383 -5.69 23.46 18.74
N LYS A 384 -4.60 24.13 18.31
CA LYS A 384 -4.21 25.49 18.72
C LYS A 384 -4.17 26.38 17.48
N PRO A 385 -5.26 27.09 17.12
CA PRO A 385 -5.35 27.81 15.85
C PRO A 385 -4.17 28.75 15.60
N GLU A 386 -3.69 29.43 16.64
CA GLU A 386 -2.58 30.37 16.62
C GLU A 386 -1.24 29.75 16.19
N SER A 387 -1.02 28.45 16.43
CA SER A 387 0.23 27.79 16.03
C SER A 387 0.32 27.56 14.53
N TYR A 388 -0.83 27.61 13.83
CA TYR A 388 -0.93 27.41 12.39
C TYR A 388 -1.03 28.73 11.61
N VAL A 389 -0.95 29.89 12.27
CA VAL A 389 -0.93 31.19 11.60
C VAL A 389 0.39 31.35 10.86
N GLY A 390 0.29 31.68 9.57
CA GLY A 390 1.44 31.87 8.69
C GLY A 390 2.24 33.13 9.01
N SER A 391 3.43 33.24 8.42
CA SER A 391 4.32 34.40 8.52
C SER A 391 3.66 35.73 8.12
N ASP A 392 2.64 35.67 7.25
CA ASP A 392 1.85 36.81 6.78
C ASP A 392 0.67 37.18 7.70
N GLY A 393 0.52 36.48 8.83
CA GLY A 393 -0.51 36.74 9.84
C GLY A 393 -1.88 36.17 9.51
N TYR A 394 -2.01 35.36 8.45
CA TYR A 394 -3.26 34.67 8.11
C TYR A 394 -3.22 33.21 8.53
N LEU A 395 -4.35 32.70 9.02
CA LEU A 395 -4.60 31.25 9.03
C LEU A 395 -4.98 30.83 7.61
N THR A 396 -4.01 30.25 6.89
CA THR A 396 -4.16 29.87 5.48
C THR A 396 -4.42 28.37 5.35
N CYS A 397 -5.49 28.00 4.65
CA CYS A 397 -5.75 26.65 4.18
C CYS A 397 -5.46 26.54 2.68
N MET A 398 -4.65 25.58 2.28
CA MET A 398 -4.40 25.25 0.87
C MET A 398 -5.09 23.93 0.51
N GLN A 399 -5.91 23.94 -0.53
CA GLN A 399 -6.51 22.75 -1.11
C GLN A 399 -5.89 22.50 -2.49
N VAL A 400 -5.17 21.39 -2.63
CA VAL A 400 -4.51 21.00 -3.87
C VAL A 400 -5.22 19.81 -4.48
N PHE A 401 -5.56 19.93 -5.76
CA PHE A 401 -6.43 19.02 -6.49
C PHE A 401 -5.64 18.17 -7.50
N ALA A 402 -5.88 16.87 -7.51
CA ALA A 402 -5.42 15.98 -8.58
C ALA A 402 -6.31 16.19 -9.81
N LYS A 403 -5.75 16.75 -10.89
CA LYS A 403 -6.52 17.08 -12.10
C LYS A 403 -7.29 15.89 -12.66
N ALA A 404 -6.62 14.74 -12.80
CA ALA A 404 -7.20 13.50 -13.33
C ALA A 404 -8.52 13.08 -12.66
N ASP A 405 -8.73 13.45 -11.39
CA ASP A 405 -9.87 13.00 -10.58
C ASP A 405 -10.93 14.08 -10.32
N THR A 406 -10.61 15.36 -10.50
CA THR A 406 -11.36 16.45 -9.82
C THR A 406 -11.94 17.52 -10.73
N GLU A 407 -11.78 17.42 -12.05
CA GLU A 407 -12.11 18.48 -13.02
C GLU A 407 -13.54 19.04 -12.90
N LYS A 408 -14.49 18.33 -12.28
CA LYS A 408 -15.86 18.84 -12.10
C LYS A 408 -16.46 18.68 -10.70
N ASP A 409 -16.33 17.53 -10.05
CA ASP A 409 -17.07 17.29 -8.81
C ASP A 409 -16.39 17.92 -7.58
N HIS A 410 -15.12 17.61 -7.33
CA HIS A 410 -14.42 18.15 -6.16
C HIS A 410 -14.01 19.62 -6.30
N TRP A 411 -13.57 20.06 -7.48
CA TRP A 411 -13.24 21.46 -7.73
C TRP A 411 -14.46 22.36 -7.60
N GLY A 412 -15.56 22.02 -8.27
CA GLY A 412 -16.82 22.75 -8.19
C GLY A 412 -17.36 22.81 -6.77
N LEU A 413 -17.29 21.71 -6.04
CA LEU A 413 -17.72 21.63 -4.64
C LEU A 413 -16.96 22.58 -3.71
N SER A 414 -15.63 22.65 -3.83
CA SER A 414 -14.84 23.60 -3.04
C SER A 414 -15.01 25.04 -3.52
N ASN A 415 -15.03 25.28 -4.83
CA ASN A 415 -15.20 26.61 -5.38
C ASN A 415 -16.52 27.27 -4.96
N ASN A 416 -17.59 26.47 -4.83
CA ASN A 416 -18.94 26.92 -4.46
C ASN A 416 -19.29 26.64 -2.99
N TRP A 417 -18.31 26.30 -2.15
CA TRP A 417 -18.60 25.95 -0.76
C TRP A 417 -19.17 27.15 0.02
N LYS A 418 -20.29 26.93 0.72
CA LYS A 418 -21.10 27.97 1.38
C LYS A 418 -20.31 28.87 2.34
N TYR A 419 -19.30 28.33 3.02
CA TYR A 419 -18.61 29.04 4.11
C TYR A 419 -17.74 30.19 3.59
N TRP A 420 -16.83 29.94 2.66
CA TRP A 420 -15.96 30.99 2.10
C TRP A 420 -16.58 31.71 0.89
N ASN A 421 -17.83 31.40 0.54
CA ASN A 421 -18.66 32.21 -0.34
C ASN A 421 -19.68 33.07 0.44
N SER A 422 -19.60 33.10 1.77
CA SER A 422 -20.46 33.95 2.60
C SER A 422 -20.03 35.42 2.53
N ALA A 423 -20.91 36.31 3.04
CA ALA A 423 -20.55 37.70 3.28
C ALA A 423 -19.26 37.78 4.15
N GLY A 424 -18.32 38.64 3.76
CA GLY A 424 -17.04 38.84 4.45
C GLY A 424 -15.82 38.19 3.76
N TRP A 425 -16.03 37.29 2.81
CA TRP A 425 -14.96 36.72 1.99
C TRP A 425 -14.87 37.40 0.63
N LYS A 426 -13.63 37.71 0.21
CA LYS A 426 -13.33 38.16 -1.15
C LYS A 426 -12.77 37.00 -1.95
N LYS A 427 -13.36 36.73 -3.12
CA LYS A 427 -12.91 35.72 -4.08
C LYS A 427 -12.09 36.38 -5.19
N GLU A 428 -10.93 35.83 -5.48
CA GLU A 428 -10.02 36.26 -6.55
C GLU A 428 -9.59 35.03 -7.36
N THR A 429 -9.82 35.06 -8.67
CA THR A 429 -9.27 34.06 -9.60
C THR A 429 -7.97 34.62 -10.17
N MET A 430 -6.88 33.88 -10.02
CA MET A 430 -5.56 34.34 -10.49
C MET A 430 -5.47 34.23 -12.03
N GLU A 431 -4.55 35.00 -12.62
CA GLU A 431 -4.36 35.06 -14.08
C GLU A 431 -3.98 33.71 -14.71
N ASP A 432 -3.37 32.81 -13.94
CA ASP A 432 -3.04 31.46 -14.38
C ASP A 432 -4.26 30.55 -14.61
N GLY A 433 -5.45 30.94 -14.13
CA GLY A 433 -6.67 30.14 -14.20
C GLY A 433 -6.65 28.85 -13.37
N LYS A 434 -5.55 28.57 -12.67
CA LYS A 434 -5.28 27.36 -11.87
C LYS A 434 -5.48 27.61 -10.37
N HIS A 435 -5.44 28.88 -9.94
CA HIS A 435 -5.58 29.29 -8.54
C HIS A 435 -6.86 30.10 -8.31
N ILE A 436 -7.59 29.78 -7.24
CA ILE A 436 -8.66 30.62 -6.69
C ILE A 436 -8.34 30.91 -5.22
N VAL A 437 -8.35 32.19 -4.84
CA VAL A 437 -8.07 32.63 -3.47
C VAL A 437 -9.33 33.24 -2.87
N PHE A 438 -9.72 32.74 -1.70
CA PHE A 438 -10.73 33.33 -0.85
C PHE A 438 -10.05 33.94 0.37
N THR A 439 -10.27 35.23 0.63
CA THR A 439 -9.67 35.94 1.76
C THR A 439 -10.73 36.62 2.60
N ASN A 440 -10.71 36.38 3.92
CA ASN A 440 -11.44 37.15 4.91
C ASN A 440 -10.42 37.98 5.72
N VAL A 441 -10.37 39.27 5.42
CA VAL A 441 -9.40 40.21 6.01
C VAL A 441 -9.69 40.47 7.48
N PHE A 442 -10.96 40.54 7.86
CA PHE A 442 -11.38 40.84 9.24
C PHE A 442 -11.05 39.69 10.19
N GLU A 443 -11.29 38.45 9.76
CA GLU A 443 -10.98 37.26 10.54
C GLU A 443 -9.54 36.75 10.34
N LYS A 444 -8.77 37.38 9.44
CA LYS A 444 -7.42 36.96 9.03
C LYS A 444 -7.36 35.49 8.59
N LYS A 445 -8.30 35.09 7.73
CA LYS A 445 -8.40 33.72 7.19
C LYS A 445 -8.23 33.72 5.68
N ARG A 446 -7.63 32.66 5.14
CA ARG A 446 -7.46 32.48 3.71
C ARG A 446 -7.67 31.02 3.30
N VAL A 447 -8.35 30.81 2.17
CA VAL A 447 -8.42 29.52 1.48
C VAL A 447 -7.85 29.69 0.08
N ILE A 448 -6.93 28.82 -0.31
CA ILE A 448 -6.34 28.78 -1.65
C ILE A 448 -6.72 27.45 -2.27
N LEU A 449 -7.42 27.48 -3.39
CA LEU A 449 -7.70 26.31 -4.23
C LEU A 449 -6.69 26.28 -5.37
N TYR A 450 -6.03 25.14 -5.59
CA TYR A 450 -5.03 24.98 -6.64
C TYR A 450 -5.20 23.66 -7.40
N MET A 451 -5.28 23.74 -8.73
CA MET A 451 -5.32 22.58 -9.61
C MET A 451 -4.24 22.72 -10.70
N GLY A 452 -3.10 22.06 -10.50
CA GLY A 452 -2.04 21.98 -11.50
C GLY A 452 -2.39 21.07 -12.67
N GLU A 453 -1.66 21.20 -13.78
CA GLU A 453 -1.82 20.36 -14.98
C GLU A 453 -1.16 18.98 -14.84
N SER A 454 -0.25 18.84 -13.89
CA SER A 454 0.48 17.60 -13.61
C SER A 454 0.82 17.48 -12.12
N GLU A 455 1.23 16.30 -11.69
CA GLU A 455 1.69 16.08 -10.31
C GLU A 455 2.93 16.92 -9.99
N SER A 456 3.82 17.17 -10.97
CA SER A 456 5.00 18.00 -10.79
C SER A 456 4.66 19.48 -10.53
N GLU A 457 3.62 20.01 -11.20
CA GLU A 457 3.11 21.35 -10.93
C GLU A 457 2.53 21.44 -9.51
N ASN A 458 1.72 20.45 -9.11
CA ASN A 458 1.19 20.34 -7.75
C ASN A 458 2.29 20.33 -6.69
N GLN A 459 3.32 19.50 -6.87
CA GLN A 459 4.46 19.46 -5.96
C GLN A 459 5.16 20.82 -5.88
N SER A 460 5.39 21.47 -7.02
CA SER A 460 6.05 22.78 -7.09
C SER A 460 5.28 23.86 -6.33
N PHE A 461 3.96 23.92 -6.53
CA PHE A 461 3.08 24.85 -5.81
C PHE A 461 3.12 24.62 -4.30
N ILE A 462 3.04 23.36 -3.87
CA ILE A 462 3.08 23.00 -2.44
C ILE A 462 4.40 23.45 -1.84
N THR A 463 5.54 23.08 -2.44
CA THR A 463 6.87 23.45 -1.91
C THR A 463 7.04 24.96 -1.78
N GLN A 464 6.64 25.73 -2.80
CA GLN A 464 6.69 27.19 -2.75
C GLN A 464 5.79 27.76 -1.65
N SER A 465 4.60 27.20 -1.48
CA SER A 465 3.65 27.67 -0.47
C SER A 465 4.10 27.34 0.95
N LEU A 466 4.66 26.16 1.17
CA LEU A 466 5.25 25.77 2.46
C LEU A 466 6.36 26.76 2.87
N GLN A 467 7.23 27.15 1.93
CA GLN A 467 8.28 28.16 2.15
C GLN A 467 7.71 29.56 2.42
N LYS A 468 6.68 29.96 1.67
CA LYS A 468 6.06 31.28 1.76
C LYS A 468 5.36 31.50 3.10
N TYR A 469 4.52 30.55 3.51
CA TYR A 469 3.64 30.71 4.66
C TYR A 469 4.26 30.19 5.97
N GLY A 470 5.13 29.17 5.91
CA GLY A 470 5.79 28.57 7.07
C GLY A 470 4.89 27.69 7.93
N ASN A 471 3.65 28.12 8.18
CA ASN A 471 2.61 27.39 8.91
C ASN A 471 1.28 27.42 8.16
N GLY A 472 0.39 26.48 8.47
CA GLY A 472 -0.97 26.52 7.95
C GLY A 472 -1.71 25.21 7.99
N ILE A 473 -2.79 25.15 7.22
CA ILE A 473 -3.56 23.95 6.93
C ILE A 473 -3.32 23.58 5.47
N ILE A 474 -3.08 22.32 5.18
CA ILE A 474 -2.96 21.84 3.81
C ILE A 474 -3.84 20.62 3.60
N THR A 475 -4.45 20.51 2.43
CA THR A 475 -5.36 19.43 2.09
C THR A 475 -5.09 18.93 0.68
N PHE A 476 -5.15 17.62 0.51
CA PHE A 476 -5.15 16.97 -0.80
C PHE A 476 -6.57 16.61 -1.21
N ARG A 477 -6.88 16.73 -2.50
CA ARG A 477 -8.18 16.43 -3.10
C ARG A 477 -7.99 15.56 -4.33
N GLY A 478 -8.36 14.29 -4.20
CA GLY A 478 -8.20 13.27 -5.24
C GLY A 478 -8.30 11.88 -4.63
N HIS A 479 -8.15 10.83 -5.43
CA HIS A 479 -8.09 9.47 -4.92
C HIS A 479 -6.75 9.18 -4.23
N SER A 480 -6.73 8.22 -3.29
CA SER A 480 -5.56 7.96 -2.44
C SER A 480 -4.35 7.47 -3.21
N TYR A 481 -4.55 6.74 -4.31
CA TYR A 481 -3.46 6.32 -5.19
C TYR A 481 -2.78 7.49 -5.92
N HIS A 482 -3.39 8.68 -5.95
CA HIS A 482 -2.76 9.92 -6.42
C HIS A 482 -2.10 10.74 -5.30
N LEU A 483 -2.33 10.42 -4.03
CA LEU A 483 -1.80 11.19 -2.89
C LEU A 483 -0.27 11.22 -2.92
N VAL A 484 0.39 10.07 -2.99
CA VAL A 484 1.87 10.00 -2.96
C VAL A 484 2.49 10.68 -4.19
N LYS A 485 1.82 10.64 -5.35
CA LYS A 485 2.29 11.31 -6.56
C LYS A 485 2.22 12.83 -6.45
N ASN A 486 1.17 13.37 -5.82
CA ASN A 486 0.99 14.82 -5.67
C ASN A 486 1.66 15.38 -4.39
N PHE A 487 1.69 14.58 -3.34
CA PHE A 487 2.23 14.86 -2.01
C PHE A 487 3.16 13.73 -1.58
N PRO A 488 4.35 13.55 -2.19
CA PRO A 488 5.31 12.57 -1.68
C PRO A 488 5.66 12.84 -0.21
N PRO A 489 5.97 11.83 0.62
CA PRO A 489 6.28 12.02 2.05
C PRO A 489 7.35 13.08 2.34
N LYS A 490 8.31 13.26 1.43
CA LYS A 490 9.39 14.24 1.53
C LYS A 490 9.00 15.68 1.14
N ILE A 491 7.76 15.94 0.73
CA ILE A 491 7.35 17.25 0.18
C ILE A 491 7.45 18.39 1.19
N PHE A 492 7.30 18.09 2.49
CA PHE A 492 7.49 19.08 3.55
C PHE A 492 8.97 19.42 3.78
N ALA A 493 9.88 18.69 3.13
CA ALA A 493 11.33 18.87 3.15
C ALA A 493 11.93 18.99 4.55
N ASN A 494 11.25 18.42 5.55
CA ASN A 494 11.62 18.53 6.96
C ASN A 494 11.80 20.00 7.45
N ASN A 495 11.04 20.93 6.86
CA ASN A 495 11.09 22.35 7.20
C ASN A 495 10.55 22.62 8.61
N SER A 496 11.05 23.66 9.27
CA SER A 496 10.47 24.16 10.52
C SER A 496 9.10 24.78 10.26
N GLY A 497 8.08 24.38 11.01
CA GLY A 497 6.73 24.93 10.89
C GLY A 497 5.67 23.99 11.45
N ASN A 498 4.46 24.52 11.67
CA ASN A 498 3.29 23.77 12.09
C ASN A 498 2.30 23.64 10.94
N TRP A 499 2.03 22.40 10.54
CA TRP A 499 1.10 22.09 9.47
C TRP A 499 0.05 21.10 9.94
N LEU A 500 -1.22 21.46 9.75
CA LEU A 500 -2.32 20.54 9.88
C LEU A 500 -2.62 19.96 8.50
N PHE A 501 -2.32 18.68 8.31
CA PHE A 501 -2.53 18.00 7.04
C PHE A 501 -3.83 17.20 7.07
N LEU A 502 -4.75 17.53 6.17
CA LEU A 502 -5.96 16.76 5.87
C LEU A 502 -5.74 16.07 4.52
N PRO A 503 -5.14 14.87 4.48
CA PRO A 503 -4.94 14.15 3.23
C PRO A 503 -6.29 13.59 2.74
N GLY A 504 -7.11 14.45 2.14
CA GLY A 504 -8.53 14.26 1.79
C GLY A 504 -8.79 13.26 0.68
N SER A 505 -8.35 12.02 0.91
CA SER A 505 -8.48 10.86 0.02
C SER A 505 -8.74 9.60 0.86
N CYS A 506 -9.50 8.64 0.32
CA CYS A 506 -9.84 7.39 0.99
C CYS A 506 -8.58 6.56 1.31
N GLY A 507 -8.14 6.46 2.57
CA GLY A 507 -7.02 5.58 2.95
C GLY A 507 -5.67 6.24 3.20
N SER A 508 -5.61 7.56 3.10
CA SER A 508 -4.45 8.37 3.50
C SER A 508 -3.96 8.18 4.95
N ALA A 509 -4.77 7.57 5.81
CA ALA A 509 -4.35 7.19 7.16
C ALA A 509 -3.15 6.22 7.15
N GLY A 510 -3.04 5.34 6.15
CA GLY A 510 -1.93 4.38 6.03
C GLY A 510 -0.57 5.05 5.82
N SER A 511 -0.51 6.07 4.97
CA SER A 511 0.73 6.79 4.63
C SER A 511 1.24 7.74 5.73
N THR A 512 0.52 7.90 6.85
CA THR A 512 0.84 8.90 7.87
C THR A 512 2.21 8.68 8.52
N ALA A 513 2.59 7.41 8.72
CA ALA A 513 3.86 7.06 9.34
C ALA A 513 5.07 7.57 8.53
N ASP A 514 5.02 7.40 7.21
CA ASP A 514 6.04 7.89 6.27
C ASP A 514 6.22 9.40 6.31
N TYR A 515 5.13 10.18 6.34
CA TYR A 515 5.23 11.62 6.46
C TYR A 515 5.89 12.04 7.78
N ILE A 516 5.59 11.37 8.90
CA ILE A 516 6.20 11.70 10.20
C ILE A 516 7.70 11.37 10.18
N ALA A 517 8.06 10.20 9.66
CA ALA A 517 9.44 9.73 9.62
C ALA A 517 10.34 10.59 8.75
N ASN A 518 9.83 11.08 7.61
CA ASN A 518 10.56 11.95 6.70
C ASN A 518 10.63 13.42 7.18
N ASN A 519 9.80 13.83 8.15
CA ASN A 519 9.66 15.24 8.55
C ASN A 519 9.72 15.43 10.07
N GLN A 520 10.76 14.89 10.71
CA GLN A 520 10.96 14.88 12.17
C GLN A 520 11.05 16.29 12.82
N ASN A 521 11.48 17.30 12.06
CA ASN A 521 11.56 18.70 12.49
C ASN A 521 10.29 19.49 12.13
N THR A 522 9.44 18.96 11.26
CA THR A 522 8.16 19.59 10.92
C THR A 522 7.09 19.12 11.90
N SER A 523 6.35 20.06 12.45
CA SER A 523 5.21 19.77 13.32
C SER A 523 3.98 19.46 12.47
N LEU A 524 3.95 18.25 11.88
CA LEU A 524 2.85 17.72 11.05
C LEU A 524 1.74 17.04 11.86
N SER A 525 0.63 17.71 12.12
CA SER A 525 -0.54 17.06 12.73
C SER A 525 -1.45 16.51 11.63
N PHE A 526 -2.01 15.31 11.81
CA PHE A 526 -2.86 14.68 10.80
C PHE A 526 -4.32 14.62 11.23
N ILE A 527 -5.19 14.88 10.26
CA ILE A 527 -6.61 14.57 10.35
C ILE A 527 -6.93 13.67 9.18
N SER A 528 -7.01 12.38 9.47
CA SER A 528 -7.29 11.38 8.47
C SER A 528 -8.66 10.78 8.70
N ASN A 529 -9.28 10.34 7.61
CA ASN A 529 -10.50 9.57 7.67
C ASN A 529 -10.19 8.21 7.04
N THR A 530 -10.33 7.15 7.83
CA THR A 530 -9.99 5.80 7.39
C THR A 530 -11.02 5.21 6.46
N SER A 531 -12.19 5.82 6.21
CA SER A 531 -13.27 5.17 5.43
C SER A 531 -14.02 6.05 4.43
N THR A 532 -13.87 7.38 4.46
CA THR A 532 -14.57 8.26 3.52
C THR A 532 -13.73 9.49 3.15
N GLY A 533 -13.11 9.49 1.98
CA GLY A 533 -12.43 10.64 1.35
C GLY A 533 -13.40 11.56 0.61
N ARG A 534 -14.53 11.94 1.23
CA ARG A 534 -15.57 12.75 0.58
C ARG A 534 -15.20 14.23 0.59
N GLY A 535 -15.28 14.89 -0.56
CA GLY A 535 -14.95 16.30 -0.69
C GLY A 535 -15.77 17.24 0.21
N GLN A 536 -17.03 16.88 0.49
CA GLN A 536 -17.93 17.63 1.38
C GLN A 536 -17.44 17.58 2.81
N VAL A 537 -17.03 16.39 3.27
CA VAL A 537 -16.49 16.16 4.61
C VAL A 537 -15.19 16.92 4.80
N THR A 538 -14.28 16.88 3.81
CA THR A 538 -13.04 17.66 3.87
C THR A 538 -13.30 19.17 3.93
N ASN A 539 -14.25 19.70 3.15
CA ASN A 539 -14.58 21.13 3.20
C ASN A 539 -15.25 21.54 4.52
N GLU A 540 -16.09 20.69 5.07
CA GLU A 540 -16.69 20.90 6.39
C GLU A 540 -15.61 20.92 7.48
N LEU A 541 -14.67 19.97 7.46
CA LEU A 541 -13.53 19.95 8.38
C LEU A 541 -12.68 21.22 8.25
N VAL A 542 -12.35 21.64 7.03
CA VAL A 542 -11.64 22.91 6.80
C VAL A 542 -12.41 24.09 7.38
N SER A 543 -13.72 24.14 7.20
CA SER A 543 -14.58 25.21 7.73
C SER A 543 -14.55 25.23 9.27
N ILE A 544 -14.60 24.06 9.90
CA ILE A 544 -14.52 23.87 11.36
C ILE A 544 -13.17 24.40 11.89
N PHE A 545 -12.04 23.97 11.32
CA PHE A 545 -10.72 24.38 11.79
C PHE A 545 -10.42 25.86 11.53
N LEU A 546 -10.81 26.38 10.37
CA LEU A 546 -10.72 27.82 10.11
C LEU A 546 -11.64 28.62 11.04
N GLY A 547 -12.79 28.08 11.46
CA GLY A 547 -13.74 28.74 12.34
C GLY A 547 -13.29 28.83 13.82
N MET A 548 -12.33 28.01 14.24
CA MET A 548 -11.89 27.96 15.63
C MET A 548 -10.98 29.14 15.99
N GLY A 549 -11.44 29.95 16.94
CA GLY A 549 -10.68 31.09 17.48
C GLY A 549 -9.96 30.79 18.80
N ARG A 550 -9.96 29.54 19.28
CA ARG A 550 -9.35 29.16 20.57
C ARG A 550 -8.82 27.73 20.57
N GLU A 551 -7.92 27.45 21.50
CA GLU A 551 -7.45 26.10 21.82
C GLU A 551 -8.64 25.18 22.17
N VAL A 552 -8.65 23.97 21.59
CA VAL A 552 -9.68 22.97 21.82
C VAL A 552 -9.15 21.54 21.66
N GLU A 553 -9.62 20.60 22.48
CA GLU A 553 -9.33 19.17 22.33
C GLU A 553 -9.93 18.64 21.03
N PHE A 554 -9.17 17.86 20.26
CA PHE A 554 -9.64 17.23 19.02
C PHE A 554 -10.85 16.33 19.24
N GLU A 555 -10.89 15.58 20.34
CA GLU A 555 -12.07 14.75 20.68
C GLU A 555 -13.32 15.60 20.95
N LYS A 556 -13.15 16.82 21.46
CA LYS A 556 -14.26 17.76 21.60
C LYS A 556 -14.70 18.27 20.23
N VAL A 557 -13.76 18.60 19.33
CA VAL A 557 -14.08 18.97 17.94
C VAL A 557 -14.90 17.89 17.25
N LYS A 558 -14.43 16.64 17.34
CA LYS A 558 -15.08 15.46 16.77
C LYS A 558 -16.51 15.29 17.26
N ARG A 559 -16.73 15.39 18.56
CA ARG A 559 -18.06 15.27 19.18
C ARG A 559 -18.97 16.44 18.83
N ASP A 560 -18.49 17.67 18.97
CA ASP A 560 -19.29 18.89 18.75
C ASP A 560 -19.69 19.05 17.27
N SER A 561 -18.88 18.52 16.35
CA SER A 561 -19.10 18.59 14.90
C SER A 561 -19.72 17.34 14.29
N SER A 562 -20.01 16.32 15.10
CA SER A 562 -20.46 14.99 14.65
C SER A 562 -21.63 15.04 13.68
N LYS A 563 -22.74 15.66 14.12
CA LYS A 563 -23.95 15.81 13.31
C LYS A 563 -23.71 16.51 11.97
N THR A 564 -22.84 17.52 11.96
CA THR A 564 -22.55 18.29 10.74
C THR A 564 -21.73 17.47 9.75
N ILE A 565 -20.75 16.72 10.24
CA ILE A 565 -19.93 15.81 9.43
C ILE A 565 -20.78 14.64 8.89
N GLU A 566 -21.63 14.05 9.74
CA GLU A 566 -22.56 12.97 9.35
C GLU A 566 -23.57 13.44 8.30
N ALA A 567 -24.07 14.67 8.42
CA ALA A 567 -24.95 15.27 7.40
C ALA A 567 -24.28 15.43 6.03
N GLN A 568 -22.95 15.42 5.96
CA GLN A 568 -22.18 15.42 4.71
C GLN A 568 -21.77 14.00 4.26
N GLY A 569 -22.32 12.95 4.89
CA GLY A 569 -22.02 11.55 4.59
C GLY A 569 -20.68 11.07 5.16
N GLY A 570 -20.10 11.79 6.12
CA GLY A 570 -18.91 11.34 6.84
C GLY A 570 -19.26 10.38 7.97
N ASP A 571 -18.40 9.39 8.21
CA ASP A 571 -18.47 8.55 9.41
C ASP A 571 -17.53 9.09 10.49
N ILE A 572 -18.10 9.49 11.63
CA ILE A 572 -17.33 9.99 12.77
C ILE A 572 -16.49 8.88 13.40
N ALA A 573 -16.92 7.62 13.36
CA ALA A 573 -16.16 6.52 13.93
C ALA A 573 -14.79 6.36 13.25
N THR A 574 -14.69 6.72 11.97
CA THR A 574 -13.51 6.51 11.11
C THR A 574 -12.60 7.74 11.02
N LEU A 575 -13.05 8.88 11.55
CA LEU A 575 -12.26 10.10 11.63
C LEU A 575 -11.24 10.01 12.78
N THR A 576 -9.97 10.11 12.45
CA THR A 576 -8.86 10.05 13.40
C THR A 576 -8.13 11.39 13.47
N PHE A 577 -8.08 11.94 14.68
CA PHE A 577 -7.27 13.11 15.03
C PHE A 577 -6.08 12.65 15.87
N ALA A 578 -4.87 13.09 15.53
CA ALA A 578 -3.66 12.85 16.33
C ALA A 578 -3.59 11.41 16.91
N PRO A 579 -3.61 10.38 16.05
CA PRO A 579 -3.77 9.00 16.50
C PRO A 579 -2.58 8.52 17.35
N GLN A 580 -2.75 7.48 18.16
CA GLN A 580 -1.68 7.01 19.09
C GLN A 580 -0.38 6.66 18.37
N GLY A 581 -0.45 6.16 17.15
CA GLY A 581 0.70 5.92 16.27
C GLY A 581 1.48 7.19 15.95
N GLU A 582 0.82 8.34 15.77
CA GLU A 582 1.52 9.62 15.61
C GLU A 582 2.32 9.94 16.88
N MET A 583 1.70 9.80 18.06
CA MET A 583 2.37 10.04 19.34
C MET A 583 3.57 9.11 19.54
N LEU A 584 3.42 7.82 19.19
CA LEU A 584 4.50 6.84 19.24
C LEU A 584 5.66 7.27 18.34
N LEU A 585 5.41 7.55 17.06
CA LEU A 585 6.47 7.90 16.13
C LEU A 585 7.17 9.19 16.53
N ARG A 586 6.43 10.18 17.05
CA ARG A 586 7.04 11.39 17.61
C ARG A 586 7.90 11.12 18.83
N TYR A 587 7.51 10.20 19.70
CA TYR A 587 8.35 9.77 20.81
C TYR A 587 9.62 9.06 20.33
N VAL A 588 9.50 8.18 19.33
CA VAL A 588 10.63 7.45 18.73
C VAL A 588 11.63 8.40 18.06
N PHE A 589 11.14 9.41 17.34
CA PHE A 589 11.98 10.37 16.60
C PHE A 589 12.31 11.64 17.38
N ALA A 590 11.80 11.79 18.61
CA ALA A 590 12.24 12.85 19.50
C ALA A 590 13.72 12.60 19.78
N LYS A 591 14.60 13.43 19.18
CA LYS A 591 16.02 13.45 19.56
C LYS A 591 16.08 13.57 21.07
N GLU A 592 16.89 12.73 21.73
CA GLU A 592 17.25 12.93 23.13
C GLU A 592 17.81 14.37 23.22
N LYS A 593 16.97 15.29 23.69
CA LYS A 593 17.32 16.70 23.86
C LYS A 593 18.09 16.88 25.16
#